data_AF-A0A356ETI1-F1
#
_entry.id   AF-A0A356ETI1-F1
#
_cell.length_a   1.000
_cell.length_b   1.000
_cell.length_c   1.000
_cell.angle_alpha   90.00
_cell.angle_beta   90.00
_cell.angle_gamma   90.00
#
_symmetry.space_group_name_H-M   'P 1'
#
loop_
_entity.id
_entity.type
_entity.pdbx_description
1 polymer ?
#
loop_
_entity_poly.entity_id
_entity_poly.type
_entity_poly.pdbx_seq_one_letter_code
_entity_poly.pdbx_strand_id
1 'polypeptide(L)'
;MLKTLGLCLIVTSLALNFAFGAVWLVHTARASVRDAETTTTESAVWCPLHRELGVTDSQWKRIEPRLTAFQDSAEKLAEEVQALRSEVIDLIASDEPDRNAIRAKQDQVLATKAKIQALVVDHLLAEKQDLTADQQTRLFKMLRERTGCPADPPMSGQGIGRGMGQTLRGTIE
;
A
#
# COMPACT_ATOMS: atom_id res chain seq x y z
N MET A 1 -10.17 -21.06 22.95
CA MET A 1 -9.14 -21.02 21.89
C MET A 1 -9.41 -19.95 20.82
N LEU A 2 -10.58 -19.90 20.17
CA LEU A 2 -10.82 -18.97 19.05
C LEU A 2 -10.57 -17.48 19.37
N LYS A 3 -10.94 -17.01 20.58
CA LYS A 3 -10.66 -15.62 21.04
C LYS A 3 -9.16 -15.30 21.09
N THR A 4 -8.35 -16.22 21.59
CA THR A 4 -6.89 -16.08 21.67
C THR A 4 -6.26 -16.08 20.28
N LEU A 5 -6.76 -16.91 19.36
CA LEU A 5 -6.28 -16.97 17.97
C LEU A 5 -6.59 -15.68 17.21
N GLY A 6 -7.80 -15.11 17.38
CA GLY A 6 -8.15 -13.81 16.80
C GLY A 6 -7.27 -12.66 17.31
N LEU A 7 -6.99 -12.63 18.62
CA LEU A 7 -6.08 -11.64 19.20
C LEU A 7 -4.65 -11.82 18.67
N CYS A 8 -4.14 -13.07 18.59
CA CYS A 8 -2.84 -13.35 17.99
C CYS A 8 -2.75 -12.87 16.53
N LEU A 9 -3.79 -13.04 15.72
CA LEU A 9 -3.81 -12.58 14.33
C LEU A 9 -3.80 -11.05 14.21
N ILE A 10 -4.49 -10.33 15.10
CA ILE A 10 -4.46 -8.86 15.16
C ILE A 10 -3.07 -8.37 15.59
N VAL A 11 -2.49 -8.94 16.65
CA VAL A 11 -1.15 -8.59 17.13
C VAL A 11 -0.09 -8.93 16.07
N THR A 12 -0.22 -10.06 15.36
CA THR A 12 0.68 -10.43 14.27
C THR A 12 0.54 -9.49 13.07
N SER A 13 -0.68 -9.07 12.72
CA SER A 13 -0.93 -8.07 11.66
C SER A 13 -0.32 -6.71 11.99
N LEU A 14 -0.48 -6.24 13.23
CA LEU A 14 0.17 -5.02 13.70
C LEU A 14 1.69 -5.16 13.68
N ALA A 15 2.23 -6.25 14.22
CA ALA A 15 3.66 -6.53 14.21
C ALA A 15 4.24 -6.62 12.78
N LEU A 16 3.49 -7.13 11.80
CA LEU A 16 3.93 -7.21 10.40
C LEU A 16 3.91 -5.84 9.70
N ASN A 17 2.92 -4.99 10.00
CA ASN A 17 2.89 -3.61 9.51
C ASN A 17 4.00 -2.77 10.16
N PHE A 18 4.24 -2.93 11.47
CA PHE A 18 5.40 -2.34 12.14
C PHE A 18 6.73 -2.90 11.62
N ALA A 19 6.81 -4.18 11.25
CA ALA A 19 7.99 -4.75 10.61
C ALA A 19 8.20 -4.15 9.21
N PHE A 20 7.13 -3.87 8.45
CA PHE A 20 7.25 -3.21 7.14
C PHE A 20 7.72 -1.75 7.29
N GLY A 21 7.12 -1.00 8.22
CA GLY A 21 7.56 0.37 8.55
C GLY A 21 8.98 0.42 9.12
N ALA A 22 9.34 -0.50 10.01
CA ALA A 22 10.68 -0.60 10.58
C ALA A 22 11.71 -1.06 9.53
N VAL A 23 11.38 -1.99 8.63
CA VAL A 23 12.24 -2.35 7.49
C VAL A 23 12.42 -1.16 6.55
N TRP A 24 11.35 -0.39 6.28
CA TRP A 24 11.45 0.83 5.46
C TRP A 24 12.34 1.88 6.12
N LEU A 25 12.13 2.18 7.41
CA LEU A 25 12.91 3.13 8.21
C LEU A 25 14.38 2.67 8.38
N VAL A 26 14.60 1.37 8.56
CA VAL A 26 15.94 0.78 8.62
C VAL A 26 16.59 0.74 7.24
N HIS A 27 15.84 0.68 6.14
CA HIS A 27 16.40 0.72 4.79
C HIS A 27 16.72 2.15 4.33
N THR A 28 15.96 3.17 4.77
CA THR A 28 16.33 4.58 4.59
C THR A 28 17.52 4.96 5.48
N ALA A 29 17.53 4.54 6.75
CA ALA A 29 18.69 4.72 7.63
C ALA A 29 19.92 3.94 7.15
N ARG A 30 19.77 2.72 6.64
CA ARG A 30 20.89 1.95 6.06
C ARG A 30 21.36 2.46 4.71
N ALA A 31 20.54 3.16 3.92
CA ALA A 31 21.03 3.94 2.80
C ALA A 31 21.97 5.03 3.34
N SER A 32 21.49 5.87 4.26
CA SER A 32 22.27 6.94 4.89
C SER A 32 23.54 6.48 5.63
N VAL A 33 23.64 5.21 6.05
CA VAL A 33 24.85 4.62 6.67
C VAL A 33 25.75 3.88 5.65
N ARG A 34 25.20 3.33 4.56
CA ARG A 34 26.02 2.77 3.46
C ARG A 34 26.65 3.85 2.59
N ASP A 35 26.00 5.01 2.48
CA ASP A 35 26.52 6.16 1.74
C ASP A 35 27.80 6.75 2.39
N ALA A 36 28.21 6.28 3.58
CA ALA A 36 29.50 6.59 4.19
C ALA A 36 30.70 5.88 3.53
N GLU A 37 30.49 4.81 2.76
CA GLU A 37 31.57 4.05 2.08
C GLU A 37 31.22 3.71 0.61
N THR A 38 30.84 4.70 -0.21
CA THR A 38 31.06 4.57 -1.66
C THR A 38 31.19 5.93 -2.35
N THR A 39 32.40 6.28 -2.79
CA THR A 39 32.71 7.50 -3.55
C THR A 39 31.94 7.52 -4.87
N THR A 40 30.75 8.13 -4.87
CA THR A 40 29.83 8.15 -6.01
C THR A 40 29.19 9.52 -6.09
N THR A 41 29.16 10.10 -7.29
CA THR A 41 28.60 11.42 -7.58
C THR A 41 27.25 11.65 -6.91
N GLU A 42 27.09 12.73 -6.14
CA GLU A 42 25.80 13.14 -5.56
C GLU A 42 24.75 13.28 -6.67
N SER A 43 23.90 12.27 -6.82
CA SER A 43 22.80 12.32 -7.78
C SER A 43 21.68 13.15 -7.17
N ALA A 44 21.29 14.24 -7.85
CA ALA A 44 20.16 15.07 -7.45
C ALA A 44 18.83 14.29 -7.37
N VAL A 45 18.76 13.12 -8.04
CA VAL A 45 17.63 12.19 -7.98
C VAL A 45 17.70 11.36 -6.69
N TRP A 46 17.05 11.85 -5.63
CA TRP A 46 16.99 11.16 -4.34
C TRP A 46 16.08 9.92 -4.35
N CYS A 47 15.04 9.89 -5.19
CA CYS A 47 14.12 8.75 -5.23
C CYS A 47 14.75 7.52 -5.92
N PRO A 48 14.86 6.35 -5.25
CA PRO A 48 15.48 5.16 -5.83
C PRO A 48 14.78 4.65 -7.10
N LEU A 49 13.45 4.76 -7.19
CA LEU A 49 12.68 4.35 -8.37
C LEU A 49 13.09 5.16 -9.60
N HIS A 50 13.13 6.49 -9.49
CA HIS A 50 13.48 7.38 -10.59
C HIS A 50 14.95 7.25 -10.99
N ARG A 51 15.84 6.94 -10.03
CA ARG A 51 17.23 6.56 -10.29
C ARG A 51 17.34 5.26 -11.09
N GLU A 52 16.57 4.23 -10.73
CA GLU A 52 16.51 2.93 -11.45
C GLU A 52 15.93 3.08 -12.87
N LEU A 53 14.98 4.00 -13.06
CA LEU A 53 14.47 4.40 -14.37
C LEU A 53 15.47 5.20 -15.21
N GLY A 54 16.58 5.69 -14.62
CA GLY A 54 17.53 6.56 -15.32
C GLY A 54 16.93 7.92 -15.67
N VAL A 55 16.14 8.50 -14.77
CA VAL A 55 15.60 9.86 -14.90
C VAL A 55 16.73 10.88 -14.86
N THR A 56 16.75 11.79 -15.83
CA THR A 56 17.75 12.88 -15.90
C THR A 56 17.41 14.04 -14.96
N ASP A 57 18.40 14.84 -14.55
CA ASP A 57 18.16 16.00 -13.67
C ASP A 57 17.13 17.00 -14.21
N SER A 58 17.02 17.13 -15.54
CA SER A 58 16.05 18.02 -16.18
C SER A 58 14.62 17.48 -16.14
N GLN A 59 14.45 16.15 -16.22
CA GLN A 59 13.18 15.47 -15.94
C GLN A 59 12.85 15.53 -14.44
N TRP A 60 13.86 15.31 -13.58
CA TRP A 60 13.70 15.28 -12.13
C TRP A 60 13.16 16.60 -11.58
N LYS A 61 13.67 17.75 -12.04
CA LYS A 61 13.15 19.09 -11.70
C LYS A 61 11.66 19.30 -11.99
N ARG A 62 11.03 18.47 -12.84
CA ARG A 62 9.59 18.50 -13.15
C ARG A 62 8.80 17.43 -12.39
N ILE A 63 9.41 16.27 -12.17
CA ILE A 63 8.82 15.13 -11.46
C ILE A 63 8.79 15.37 -9.94
N GLU A 64 9.90 15.79 -9.35
CA GLU A 64 10.10 15.90 -7.89
C GLU A 64 8.99 16.69 -7.17
N PRO A 65 8.61 17.93 -7.58
CA PRO A 65 7.58 18.68 -6.84
C PRO A 65 6.22 17.97 -6.84
N ARG A 66 5.91 17.20 -7.89
CA ARG A 66 4.67 16.43 -8.00
C ARG A 66 4.75 15.12 -7.23
N LEU A 67 5.94 14.51 -7.12
CA LEU A 67 6.18 13.34 -6.28
C LEU A 67 6.02 13.70 -4.79
N THR A 68 6.61 14.81 -4.35
CA THR A 68 6.44 15.32 -2.97
C THR A 68 4.98 15.63 -2.68
N ALA A 69 4.30 16.41 -3.54
CA ALA A 69 2.88 16.71 -3.36
C ALA A 69 1.97 15.46 -3.36
N PHE A 70 2.31 14.44 -4.15
CA PHE A 70 1.66 13.13 -4.13
C PHE A 70 1.89 12.41 -2.79
N GLN A 71 3.12 12.37 -2.29
CA GLN A 71 3.49 11.74 -1.02
C GLN A 71 2.77 12.41 0.16
N ASP A 72 2.83 13.74 0.27
CA ASP A 72 2.12 14.52 1.30
C ASP A 72 0.61 14.27 1.30
N SER A 73 0.02 14.10 0.11
CA SER A 73 -1.42 13.87 -0.06
C SER A 73 -1.80 12.42 0.27
N ALA A 74 -0.95 11.46 -0.11
CA ALA A 74 -1.15 10.05 0.20
C ALA A 74 -0.99 9.75 1.70
N GLU A 75 -0.03 10.42 2.37
CA GLU A 75 0.17 10.33 3.82
C GLU A 75 -1.07 10.81 4.59
N LYS A 76 -1.54 12.03 4.32
CA LYS A 76 -2.76 12.59 4.96
C LYS A 76 -3.99 11.71 4.76
N LEU A 77 -4.18 11.14 3.57
CA LEU A 77 -5.28 10.20 3.31
C LEU A 77 -5.11 8.85 4.02
N ALA A 78 -3.86 8.39 4.22
CA ALA A 78 -3.57 7.18 4.99
C ALA A 78 -3.82 7.40 6.49
N GLU A 79 -3.46 8.57 7.03
CA GLU A 79 -3.81 9.02 8.38
C GLU A 79 -5.33 9.08 8.58
N GLU A 80 -6.07 9.68 7.63
CA GLU A 80 -7.54 9.73 7.64
C GLU A 80 -8.15 8.31 7.69
N VAL A 81 -7.65 7.38 6.85
CA VAL A 81 -8.06 5.96 6.90
C VAL A 81 -7.74 5.31 8.23
N GLN A 82 -6.62 5.65 8.88
CA GLN A 82 -6.21 5.06 10.15
C GLN A 82 -7.02 5.60 11.33
N ALA A 83 -7.36 6.90 11.33
CA ALA A 83 -8.28 7.50 12.30
C ALA A 83 -9.67 6.84 12.20
N LEU A 84 -10.26 6.79 11.00
CA LEU A 84 -11.56 6.16 10.76
C LEU A 84 -11.59 4.67 11.14
N ARG A 85 -10.49 3.93 10.93
CA ARG A 85 -10.35 2.54 11.39
C ARG A 85 -10.36 2.41 12.90
N SER A 86 -9.74 3.35 13.60
CA SER A 86 -9.72 3.37 15.07
C SER A 86 -11.13 3.61 15.60
N GLU A 87 -11.86 4.59 15.03
CA GLU A 87 -13.27 4.83 15.36
C GLU A 87 -14.18 3.61 15.08
N VAL A 88 -13.94 2.83 14.01
CA VAL A 88 -14.65 1.56 13.77
C VAL A 88 -14.38 0.54 14.88
N ILE A 89 -13.15 0.47 15.40
CA ILE A 89 -12.79 -0.44 16.50
C ILE A 89 -13.48 0.01 17.79
N ASP A 90 -13.48 1.31 18.08
CA ASP A 90 -14.11 1.88 19.27
C ASP A 90 -15.63 1.63 19.27
N LEU A 91 -16.30 1.81 18.12
CA LEU A 91 -17.73 1.50 17.95
C LEU A 91 -18.06 0.01 18.03
N ILE A 92 -17.10 -0.88 17.78
CA ILE A 92 -17.26 -2.34 17.97
C ILE A 92 -17.01 -2.73 19.44
N ALA A 93 -16.22 -1.93 20.16
CA ALA A 93 -15.83 -2.19 21.55
C ALA A 93 -16.80 -1.60 22.60
N SER A 94 -17.81 -0.82 22.20
CA SER A 94 -18.82 -0.27 23.11
C SER A 94 -19.71 -1.36 23.71
N ASP A 95 -20.28 -1.09 24.90
CA ASP A 95 -21.18 -2.02 25.59
C ASP A 95 -22.42 -2.38 24.75
N GLU A 96 -22.91 -1.42 23.96
CA GLU A 96 -23.95 -1.60 22.95
C GLU A 96 -23.42 -1.12 21.57
N PRO A 97 -22.97 -2.03 20.68
CA PRO A 97 -22.44 -1.66 19.35
C PRO A 97 -23.53 -1.25 18.34
N ASP A 98 -23.52 0.00 17.89
CA ASP A 98 -24.40 0.48 16.82
C ASP A 98 -23.88 0.06 15.43
N ARG A 99 -24.58 -0.90 14.80
CA ARG A 99 -24.28 -1.38 13.45
C ARG A 99 -24.40 -0.28 12.37
N ASN A 100 -25.27 0.70 12.55
CA ASN A 100 -25.43 1.80 11.58
C ASN A 100 -24.25 2.78 11.66
N ALA A 101 -23.83 3.17 12.86
CA ALA A 101 -22.62 3.96 13.07
C ALA A 101 -21.37 3.25 12.52
N ILE A 102 -21.19 1.96 12.84
CA ILE A 102 -20.09 1.13 12.30
C ILE A 102 -20.13 1.14 10.77
N ARG A 103 -21.30 0.95 10.15
CA ARG A 103 -21.45 0.94 8.70
C ARG A 103 -21.09 2.29 8.08
N ALA A 104 -21.57 3.38 8.65
CA ALA A 104 -21.25 4.74 8.18
C ALA A 104 -19.74 5.01 8.21
N LYS A 105 -19.03 4.56 9.26
CA LYS A 105 -17.57 4.68 9.35
C LYS A 105 -16.83 3.78 8.36
N GLN A 106 -17.33 2.58 8.09
CA GLN A 106 -16.80 1.71 7.02
C GLN A 106 -16.97 2.35 5.63
N ASP A 107 -18.10 3.00 5.36
CA ASP A 107 -18.33 3.71 4.09
C ASP A 107 -17.42 4.95 3.94
N GLN A 108 -17.12 5.65 5.04
CA GLN A 108 -16.07 6.69 5.07
C GLN A 108 -14.68 6.12 4.72
N VAL A 109 -14.28 4.99 5.32
CA VAL A 109 -13.00 4.31 4.98
C VAL A 109 -12.94 3.93 3.49
N LEU A 110 -14.04 3.44 2.91
CA LEU A 110 -14.09 3.10 1.48
C LEU A 110 -13.99 4.33 0.59
N ALA A 111 -14.68 5.42 0.92
CA ALA A 111 -14.59 6.69 0.20
C ALA A 111 -13.16 7.25 0.21
N THR A 112 -12.47 7.23 1.35
CA THR A 112 -11.11 7.75 1.47
C THR A 112 -10.09 6.86 0.76
N LYS A 113 -10.28 5.54 0.75
CA LYS A 113 -9.50 4.63 -0.12
C LYS A 113 -9.71 4.91 -1.61
N ALA A 114 -10.91 5.27 -2.05
CA ALA A 114 -11.16 5.66 -3.44
C ALA A 114 -10.40 6.96 -3.81
N LYS A 115 -10.30 7.94 -2.89
CA LYS A 115 -9.44 9.13 -3.07
C LYS A 115 -7.98 8.74 -3.29
N ILE A 116 -7.44 7.82 -2.49
CA ILE A 116 -6.04 7.32 -2.64
C ILE A 116 -5.86 6.65 -4.01
N GLN A 117 -6.81 5.82 -4.45
CA GLN A 117 -6.73 5.16 -5.75
C GLN A 117 -6.74 6.16 -6.92
N ALA A 118 -7.60 7.18 -6.86
CA ALA A 118 -7.60 8.27 -7.85
C ALA A 118 -6.26 9.02 -7.87
N LEU A 119 -5.75 9.41 -6.69
CA LEU A 119 -4.47 10.10 -6.52
C LEU A 119 -3.29 9.30 -7.11
N VAL A 120 -3.27 7.96 -6.94
CA VAL A 120 -2.27 7.08 -7.56
C VAL A 120 -2.38 7.07 -9.09
N VAL A 121 -3.60 7.01 -9.64
CA VAL A 121 -3.83 7.05 -11.10
C VAL A 121 -3.37 8.40 -11.67
N ASP A 122 -3.74 9.50 -11.04
CA ASP A 122 -3.37 10.86 -11.47
C ASP A 122 -1.85 11.07 -11.43
N HIS A 123 -1.18 10.61 -10.37
CA HIS A 123 0.28 10.65 -10.27
C HIS A 123 0.96 9.82 -11.37
N LEU A 124 0.51 8.59 -11.63
CA LEU A 124 1.06 7.75 -12.70
C LEU A 124 0.81 8.35 -14.09
N LEU A 125 -0.34 9.00 -14.33
CA LEU A 125 -0.63 9.70 -15.57
C LEU A 125 0.28 10.93 -15.76
N ALA A 126 0.58 11.66 -14.68
CA ALA A 126 1.52 12.78 -14.72
C ALA A 126 2.98 12.34 -14.91
N GLU A 127 3.41 11.24 -14.28
CA GLU A 127 4.75 10.64 -14.50
C GLU A 127 4.99 10.32 -15.97
N LYS A 128 4.00 9.70 -16.64
CA LYS A 128 4.09 9.34 -18.07
C LYS A 128 4.35 10.52 -19.00
N GLN A 129 3.98 11.74 -18.63
CA GLN A 129 4.19 12.93 -19.47
C GLN A 129 5.66 13.36 -19.50
N ASP A 130 6.44 13.03 -18.46
CA ASP A 130 7.85 13.41 -18.34
C ASP A 130 8.84 12.28 -18.65
N LEU A 131 8.38 11.03 -18.65
CA LEU A 131 9.19 9.84 -18.94
C LEU A 131 9.21 9.49 -20.43
N THR A 132 10.37 9.05 -20.95
CA THR A 132 10.50 8.51 -22.31
C THR A 132 9.74 7.19 -22.47
N ALA A 133 9.48 6.75 -23.71
CA ALA A 133 8.78 5.48 -23.97
C ALA A 133 9.47 4.26 -23.30
N ASP A 134 10.80 4.24 -23.29
CA ASP A 134 11.58 3.19 -22.63
C ASP A 134 11.46 3.27 -21.10
N GLN A 135 11.53 4.46 -20.53
CA GLN A 135 11.34 4.70 -19.09
C GLN A 135 9.92 4.30 -18.65
N GLN A 136 8.89 4.67 -19.40
CA GLN A 136 7.51 4.25 -19.15
C GLN A 136 7.37 2.72 -19.21
N THR A 137 7.99 2.08 -20.21
CA THR A 137 7.96 0.61 -20.35
C THR A 137 8.60 -0.08 -19.15
N ARG A 138 9.73 0.44 -18.65
CA ARG A 138 10.38 -0.04 -17.41
C ARG A 138 9.51 0.18 -16.18
N LEU A 139 8.96 1.38 -15.99
CA LEU A 139 8.06 1.70 -14.87
C LEU A 139 6.87 0.74 -14.82
N PHE A 140 6.15 0.56 -15.93
CA PHE A 140 5.01 -0.36 -15.95
C PHE A 140 5.39 -1.83 -15.90
N LYS A 141 6.63 -2.22 -16.24
CA LYS A 141 7.15 -3.55 -15.97
C LYS A 141 7.34 -3.74 -14.45
N MET A 142 8.08 -2.85 -13.80
CA MET A 142 8.35 -2.89 -12.36
C MET A 142 7.07 -2.85 -11.52
N LEU A 143 6.10 -2.02 -11.90
CA LEU A 143 4.79 -1.97 -11.25
C LEU A 143 4.06 -3.31 -11.37
N ARG A 144 3.99 -3.89 -12.58
CA ARG A 144 3.35 -5.21 -12.79
C ARG A 144 4.03 -6.31 -11.98
N GLU A 145 5.36 -6.33 -11.95
CA GLU A 145 6.14 -7.32 -11.17
C GLU A 145 5.87 -7.18 -9.67
N ARG A 146 5.77 -5.96 -9.14
CA ARG A 146 5.44 -5.71 -7.72
C ARG A 146 3.97 -6.00 -7.37
N THR A 147 3.04 -5.82 -8.31
CA THR A 147 1.62 -6.21 -8.13
C THR A 147 1.35 -7.68 -8.48
N GLY A 148 2.33 -8.38 -9.06
CA GLY A 148 2.14 -9.61 -9.81
C GLY A 148 2.18 -10.91 -9.01
N CYS A 149 2.19 -10.86 -7.68
CA CYS A 149 1.99 -12.06 -6.87
C CYS A 149 0.56 -12.59 -7.06
N PRO A 150 0.37 -13.79 -7.66
CA PRO A 150 -0.96 -14.35 -7.85
C PRO A 150 -1.42 -14.99 -6.55
N ALA A 151 -2.20 -14.21 -5.82
CA ALA A 151 -3.34 -14.70 -5.10
C ALA A 151 -4.55 -13.87 -5.61
N ASP A 152 -5.76 -14.43 -5.71
CA ASP A 152 -6.72 -14.13 -6.81
C ASP A 152 -8.12 -13.59 -6.36
N PRO A 153 -9.14 -13.37 -7.24
CA PRO A 153 -10.38 -12.64 -6.91
C PRO A 153 -11.17 -13.00 -5.61
N PRO A 154 -11.79 -12.02 -4.91
CA PRO A 154 -11.38 -11.80 -3.51
C PRO A 154 -12.48 -11.24 -2.54
N MET A 155 -12.09 -10.82 -1.32
CA MET A 155 -12.59 -9.55 -0.75
C MET A 155 -11.39 -8.57 -0.64
N SER A 156 -10.92 -8.21 -1.82
CA SER A 156 -9.60 -7.66 -2.20
C SER A 156 -8.36 -8.18 -1.45
N GLY A 157 -8.45 -9.46 -1.03
CA GLY A 157 -7.44 -10.44 -0.63
C GLY A 157 -7.96 -11.86 -1.02
N GLN A 158 -7.12 -12.89 -1.03
CA GLN A 158 -6.88 -13.55 -2.32
C GLN A 158 -6.36 -15.02 -2.22
N GLY A 159 -6.69 -16.05 -3.05
CA GLY A 159 -7.98 -16.29 -3.74
C GLY A 159 -8.20 -17.46 -4.78
N ILE A 160 -7.23 -18.21 -5.34
CA ILE A 160 -7.46 -19.19 -6.46
C ILE A 160 -8.54 -20.26 -6.18
N GLY A 161 -9.52 -20.39 -7.08
CA GLY A 161 -10.62 -21.35 -6.94
C GLY A 161 -10.34 -22.69 -7.61
N ARG A 162 -10.11 -23.75 -6.81
CA ARG A 162 -10.53 -25.12 -7.17
C ARG A 162 -11.75 -25.47 -6.32
N GLY A 163 -12.94 -25.36 -6.91
CA GLY A 163 -14.20 -25.31 -6.16
C GLY A 163 -14.58 -26.61 -5.43
N MET A 164 -15.00 -26.48 -4.18
CA MET A 164 -15.70 -27.53 -3.42
C MET A 164 -17.23 -27.41 -3.61
N GLY A 165 -17.69 -27.55 -4.85
CA GLY A 165 -19.12 -27.65 -5.19
C GLY A 165 -19.67 -29.08 -5.11
N GLN A 166 -18.90 -30.04 -4.60
CA GLN A 166 -19.21 -31.49 -4.65
C GLN A 166 -18.84 -32.24 -3.36
N THR A 167 -19.48 -31.91 -2.24
CA THR A 167 -19.48 -32.80 -1.04
C THR A 167 -20.84 -32.91 -0.34
N LEU A 168 -21.87 -32.16 -0.73
CA LEU A 168 -23.25 -32.35 -0.23
C LEU A 168 -23.98 -33.51 -0.94
N ARG A 169 -23.35 -34.70 -0.96
CA ARG A 169 -24.01 -35.96 -1.36
C ARG A 169 -23.28 -37.17 -0.74
N GLY A 170 -23.90 -37.77 0.26
CA GLY A 170 -23.30 -38.80 1.13
C GLY A 170 -22.78 -38.18 2.44
N THR A 171 -23.12 -38.68 3.64
CA THR A 171 -23.71 -39.99 3.98
C THR A 171 -24.86 -39.81 4.98
N ILE A 172 -25.96 -40.52 4.75
CA ILE A 172 -26.93 -40.87 5.80
C ILE A 172 -26.54 -42.27 6.26
N GLU A 173 -26.07 -42.41 7.49
CA GLU A 173 -26.27 -43.56 8.39
C GLU A 173 -26.31 -43.03 9.83
#